data_AF-A0A7Y3GYC6-F1
#
_entry.id   AF-A0A7Y3GYC6-F1
#
_cell.length_a   1.000
_cell.length_b   1.000
_cell.length_c   1.000
_cell.angle_alpha   90.00
_cell.angle_beta   90.00
_cell.angle_gamma   90.00
#
_symmetry.space_group_name_H-M   'P 1'
#
loop_
_entity.id
_entity.type
_entity.pdbx_description
1 polymer ?
#
loop_
_entity_poly.entity_id
_entity_poly.type
_entity_poly.pdbx_seq_one_letter_code
_entity_poly.pdbx_strand_id
1 'polypeptide(L)'
;SRLTFVERWHGLKVGKPKDGTKLYLFDRVEVADGQAVVEFHDRDEQSGAGPSIVHLGRDSSIHVPRYKVGEAEGGKAREVWMVIVRGIANVSVSGWAKNSMFTLEAGGTVIQVRGTEFSVQYKPENDWLQVVVREGEVVVTSPHDALIIRKGEDVIFKGGKPVGGPS
;
A
#
# COMPACT_ATOMS: atom_id res chain seq x y z
N SER A 1 14.09 9.37 3.79
CA SER A 1 13.30 10.22 4.69
C SER A 1 12.11 9.46 5.21
N ARG A 2 11.76 9.59 6.50
CA ARG A 2 10.54 9.06 7.12
C ARG A 2 9.43 10.11 7.08
N LEU A 3 8.26 9.71 6.63
CA LEU A 3 7.06 10.54 6.51
C LEU A 3 5.97 9.96 7.40
N THR A 4 5.19 10.82 8.03
CA THR A 4 4.13 10.41 8.95
C THR A 4 2.79 10.83 8.38
N PHE A 5 1.93 9.86 8.08
CA PHE A 5 0.59 10.15 7.59
C PHE A 5 -0.34 10.54 8.75
N VAL A 6 -1.09 11.63 8.60
CA VAL A 6 -2.04 12.12 9.60
C VAL A 6 -3.39 12.44 8.96
N GLU A 7 -4.48 12.18 9.70
CA GLU A 7 -5.85 12.40 9.24
C GLU A 7 -6.20 13.90 9.26
N ARG A 8 -5.78 14.63 8.22
CA ARG A 8 -6.37 15.93 7.81
C ARG A 8 -6.34 16.03 6.28
N TRP A 9 -7.12 16.97 5.73
CA TRP A 9 -7.26 17.20 4.29
C TRP A 9 -6.28 18.29 3.82
N HIS A 10 -5.34 17.96 2.94
CA HIS A 10 -4.52 18.93 2.18
C HIS A 10 -4.07 18.27 0.86
N GLY A 11 -4.02 19.03 -0.23
CA GLY A 11 -3.58 18.54 -1.55
C GLY A 11 -2.17 19.00 -1.90
N LEU A 12 -1.16 18.56 -1.14
CA LEU A 12 0.23 18.92 -1.35
C LEU A 12 0.94 17.89 -2.26
N LYS A 13 1.66 18.41 -3.25
CA LYS A 13 2.71 17.63 -3.92
C LYS A 13 3.95 17.68 -3.03
N VAL A 14 4.22 16.60 -2.30
CA VAL A 14 5.46 16.50 -1.53
C VAL A 14 6.56 16.14 -2.51
N GLY A 15 7.43 17.12 -2.80
CA GLY A 15 8.65 16.93 -3.58
C GLY A 15 9.66 16.04 -2.83
N LYS A 16 10.94 16.43 -2.77
CA LYS A 16 11.93 15.68 -1.95
C LYS A 16 11.48 15.68 -0.48
N PRO A 17 10.99 14.55 0.06
CA PRO A 17 10.40 14.55 1.39
C PRO A 17 11.51 14.74 2.43
N LYS A 18 11.33 15.64 3.40
CA LYS A 18 12.24 15.75 4.55
C LYS A 18 11.79 14.78 5.64
N ASP A 19 12.71 14.34 6.47
CA ASP A 19 12.40 13.51 7.62
C ASP A 19 11.37 14.22 8.54
N GLY A 20 10.35 13.48 8.99
CA GLY A 20 9.26 14.00 9.82
C GLY A 20 8.18 14.80 9.07
N THR A 21 8.19 14.83 7.74
CA THR A 21 7.12 15.52 6.99
C THR A 21 5.78 14.82 7.21
N LYS A 22 4.76 15.60 7.56
CA LYS A 22 3.38 15.11 7.68
C LYS A 22 2.74 14.99 6.30
N LEU A 23 2.09 13.85 6.06
CA LEU A 23 1.28 13.60 4.86
C LEU A 23 -0.20 13.66 5.22
N TYR A 24 -0.98 14.19 4.30
CA TYR A 24 -2.41 14.37 4.41
C TYR A 24 -3.15 13.57 3.33
N LEU A 25 -4.45 13.39 3.51
CA LEU A 25 -5.30 12.77 2.49
C LEU A 25 -5.17 13.53 1.18
N PHE A 26 -5.07 12.78 0.08
CA PHE A 26 -4.86 13.30 -1.28
C PHE A 26 -3.46 13.87 -1.56
N ASP A 27 -2.56 13.91 -0.57
CA ASP A 27 -1.16 14.20 -0.86
C ASP A 27 -0.57 13.17 -1.83
N ARG A 28 0.29 13.67 -2.70
CA ARG A 28 1.09 12.83 -3.60
C ARG A 28 2.53 12.85 -3.12
N VAL A 29 3.08 11.66 -2.92
CA VAL A 29 4.50 11.47 -2.60
C VAL A 29 5.22 11.10 -3.90
N GLU A 30 6.31 11.80 -4.21
CA GLU A 30 7.19 11.49 -5.33
C GLU A 30 8.63 11.27 -4.85
N VAL A 31 9.18 10.09 -5.15
CA VAL A 31 10.56 9.71 -4.87
C VAL A 31 11.32 9.69 -6.18
N ALA A 32 11.92 10.82 -6.56
CA ALA A 32 12.70 10.90 -7.80
C ALA A 32 13.98 10.05 -7.75
N ASP A 33 14.67 10.08 -6.61
CA ASP A 33 15.90 9.32 -6.37
C ASP A 33 15.98 8.87 -4.90
N GLY A 34 16.78 7.84 -4.63
CA GLY A 34 16.93 7.26 -3.30
C GLY A 34 15.69 6.48 -2.84
N GLN A 35 15.30 6.68 -1.57
CA GLN A 35 14.21 5.95 -0.91
C GLN A 35 13.42 6.86 0.04
N ALA A 36 12.14 6.54 0.22
CA ALA A 36 11.29 7.14 1.26
C ALA A 36 10.57 6.07 2.06
N VAL A 37 10.25 6.37 3.31
CA VAL A 37 9.45 5.51 4.18
C VAL A 37 8.22 6.29 4.58
N VAL A 38 7.04 5.74 4.30
CA VAL A 38 5.76 6.28 4.75
C VAL A 38 5.28 5.39 5.90
N GLU A 39 5.14 6.02 7.06
CA GLU A 39 4.56 5.40 8.23
C GLU A 39 3.14 5.91 8.42
N PHE A 40 2.19 5.00 8.48
CA PHE A 40 0.80 5.30 8.77
C PHE A 40 0.60 5.39 10.29
N HIS A 41 -0.28 6.29 10.72
CA HIS A 41 -0.57 6.50 12.14
C HIS A 41 -1.74 5.62 12.60
N ASP A 42 -1.68 4.34 12.24
CA ASP A 42 -2.72 3.31 12.40
C ASP A 42 -2.40 2.32 13.53
N ARG A 43 -1.37 2.64 14.33
CA ARG A 43 -0.95 1.90 15.51
C ARG A 43 -2.11 1.76 16.51
N ASP A 44 -2.32 0.54 17.01
CA ASP A 44 -3.23 0.24 18.13
C ASP A 44 -2.53 -0.59 19.18
N GLU A 45 -2.23 0.06 20.30
CA GLU A 45 -1.51 -0.55 21.42
C GLU A 45 -2.26 -1.73 22.03
N GLN A 46 -3.61 -1.74 21.99
CA GLN A 46 -4.37 -2.83 22.61
C GLN A 46 -4.22 -4.16 21.86
N SER A 47 -4.12 -4.10 20.53
CA SER A 47 -3.96 -5.29 19.68
C SER A 47 -2.53 -5.52 19.21
N GLY A 48 -1.60 -4.61 19.54
CA GLY A 48 -0.24 -4.63 18.99
C GLY A 48 -0.19 -4.43 17.47
N ALA A 49 -1.26 -3.90 16.89
CA ALA A 49 -1.41 -3.73 15.45
C ALA A 49 -0.71 -2.45 14.96
N GLY A 50 -0.14 -2.49 13.77
CA GLY A 50 0.52 -1.36 13.16
C GLY A 50 1.79 -0.90 13.91
N PRO A 51 2.39 0.22 13.46
CA PRO A 51 1.99 0.98 12.29
C PRO A 51 2.19 0.18 11.00
N SER A 52 1.35 0.45 10.01
CA SER A 52 1.62 0.04 8.64
C SER A 52 2.75 0.88 8.07
N ILE A 53 3.69 0.24 7.39
CA ILE A 53 4.90 0.87 6.88
C ILE A 53 5.01 0.59 5.38
N VAL A 54 5.31 1.63 4.60
CA VAL A 54 5.53 1.54 3.17
C VAL A 54 6.89 2.12 2.81
N HIS A 55 7.79 1.26 2.33
CA HIS A 55 9.08 1.65 1.79
C HIS A 55 8.97 1.86 0.28
N LEU A 56 9.20 3.09 -0.16
CA LEU A 56 9.19 3.50 -1.56
C LEU A 56 10.61 3.51 -2.12
N GLY A 57 10.78 2.85 -3.27
CA GLY A 57 12.03 2.87 -4.02
C GLY A 57 12.19 4.14 -4.87
N ARG A 58 13.30 4.22 -5.61
CA ARG A 58 13.50 5.27 -6.61
C ARG A 58 12.41 5.24 -7.67
N ASP A 59 12.15 6.39 -8.28
CA ASP A 59 11.10 6.60 -9.27
C ASP A 59 9.72 6.08 -8.84
N SER A 60 9.43 6.20 -7.55
CA SER A 60 8.14 5.79 -7.01
C SER A 60 7.24 6.99 -6.82
N SER A 61 5.96 6.80 -7.09
CA SER A 61 4.94 7.80 -6.80
C SER A 61 3.70 7.12 -6.26
N ILE A 62 3.25 7.60 -5.10
CA ILE A 62 2.02 7.13 -4.47
C ILE A 62 1.11 8.31 -4.13
N HIS A 63 -0.14 7.98 -3.86
CA HIS A 63 -1.14 8.90 -3.31
C HIS A 63 -2.06 8.12 -2.36
N VAL A 64 -2.52 8.75 -1.29
CA VAL A 64 -3.41 8.12 -0.28
C VAL A 64 -4.79 8.80 -0.34
N PRO A 65 -5.75 8.26 -1.11
CA PRO A 65 -7.09 8.86 -1.22
C PRO A 65 -7.97 8.61 0.00
N ARG A 66 -7.71 7.54 0.76
CA ARG A 66 -8.55 7.16 1.89
C ARG A 66 -7.70 6.68 3.05
N TYR A 67 -8.02 7.21 4.22
CA TYR A 67 -7.40 6.87 5.47
C TYR A 67 -8.45 7.10 6.54
N LYS A 68 -8.81 6.04 7.24
CA LYS A 68 -9.78 6.08 8.33
C LYS A 68 -9.23 5.22 9.45
N VAL A 69 -8.85 5.89 10.54
CA VAL A 69 -8.39 5.25 11.76
C VAL A 69 -9.19 5.88 12.89
N GLY A 70 -10.23 5.21 13.35
CA GLY A 70 -11.11 5.75 14.38
C GLY A 70 -11.94 4.70 15.09
N GLU A 71 -12.56 5.13 16.18
CA GLU A 71 -13.60 4.41 16.92
C GLU A 71 -14.89 4.42 16.10
N ALA A 72 -14.98 3.61 15.04
CA ALA A 72 -16.29 3.35 14.46
C ALA A 72 -17.14 2.64 15.52
N GLU A 73 -18.36 3.14 15.77
CA GLU A 73 -19.35 2.49 16.63
C GLU A 73 -19.45 1.00 16.27
N GLY A 74 -19.07 0.13 17.21
CA GLY A 74 -19.09 -1.33 17.02
C GLY A 74 -17.74 -2.01 16.78
N GLY A 75 -16.62 -1.28 16.72
CA GLY A 75 -15.27 -1.86 16.73
C GLY A 75 -14.31 -1.18 15.77
N LYS A 76 -13.04 -1.12 16.17
CA LYS A 76 -11.88 -0.42 15.57
C LYS A 76 -11.56 -0.80 14.11
N ALA A 77 -12.47 -0.56 13.16
CA ALA A 77 -12.21 -0.77 11.74
C ALA A 77 -11.20 0.27 11.25
N ARG A 78 -10.09 -0.19 10.68
CA ARG A 78 -9.08 0.65 10.04
C ARG A 78 -9.16 0.45 8.53
N GLU A 79 -9.11 1.54 7.80
CA GLU A 79 -9.09 1.50 6.36
C GLU A 79 -7.96 2.41 5.86
N VAL A 80 -7.05 1.82 5.10
CA VAL A 80 -6.07 2.57 4.32
C VAL A 80 -6.30 2.19 2.87
N TRP A 81 -6.48 3.18 2.00
CA TRP A 81 -6.42 3.01 0.56
C TRP A 81 -5.26 3.82 0.04
N MET A 82 -4.32 3.15 -0.60
CA MET A 82 -3.16 3.75 -1.24
C MET A 82 -3.18 3.40 -2.72
N VAL A 83 -2.83 4.36 -3.56
CA VAL A 83 -2.65 4.16 -5.00
C VAL A 83 -1.18 4.30 -5.32
N ILE A 84 -0.60 3.31 -5.99
CA ILE A 84 0.72 3.44 -6.61
C ILE A 84 0.54 3.89 -8.06
N VAL A 85 1.11 5.05 -8.38
CA VAL A 85 1.07 5.61 -9.72
C VAL A 85 2.20 5.04 -10.58
N ARG A 86 3.36 4.78 -9.97
CA ARG A 86 4.52 4.09 -10.57
C ARG A 86 5.54 3.70 -9.50
N GLY A 87 6.46 2.82 -9.87
CA GLY A 87 7.65 2.47 -9.09
C GLY A 87 7.44 1.27 -8.19
N ILE A 88 8.14 1.23 -7.06
CA ILE A 88 8.22 0.07 -6.16
C ILE A 88 7.78 0.48 -4.76
N ALA A 89 6.92 -0.33 -4.15
CA ALA A 89 6.55 -0.22 -2.75
C ALA A 89 6.71 -1.57 -2.04
N ASN A 90 7.42 -1.59 -0.91
CA ASN A 90 7.38 -2.72 0.03
C ASN A 90 6.49 -2.32 1.19
N VAL A 91 5.48 -3.13 1.47
CA VAL A 91 4.40 -2.83 2.40
C VAL A 91 4.39 -3.87 3.50
N SER A 92 4.44 -3.41 4.75
CA SER A 92 4.25 -4.24 5.94
C SER A 92 3.01 -3.76 6.68
N VAL A 93 2.04 -4.64 6.86
CA VAL A 93 0.80 -4.42 7.62
C VAL A 93 0.75 -5.47 8.72
N SER A 94 0.58 -5.09 9.99
CA SER A 94 0.66 -6.03 11.12
C SER A 94 -0.53 -5.93 12.08
N GLY A 95 -1.03 -7.06 12.56
CA GLY A 95 -1.97 -7.14 13.70
C GLY A 95 -3.37 -6.54 13.48
N TRP A 96 -3.76 -6.21 12.25
CA TRP A 96 -5.06 -5.58 11.98
C TRP A 96 -6.25 -6.50 12.33
N ALA A 97 -7.29 -5.93 12.94
CA ALA A 97 -8.53 -6.64 13.29
C ALA A 97 -9.29 -7.12 12.04
N LYS A 98 -10.22 -8.08 12.22
CA LYS A 98 -10.99 -8.70 11.13
C LYS A 98 -11.77 -7.70 10.25
N ASN A 99 -12.18 -6.58 10.82
CA ASN A 99 -12.92 -5.52 10.14
C ASN A 99 -12.01 -4.41 9.54
N SER A 100 -10.70 -4.59 9.61
CA SER A 100 -9.73 -3.64 9.05
C SER A 100 -9.19 -4.14 7.70
N MET A 101 -8.84 -3.22 6.81
CA MET A 101 -8.36 -3.54 5.45
C MET A 101 -7.35 -2.52 4.94
N PHE A 102 -6.15 -2.99 4.58
CA PHE A 102 -5.20 -2.20 3.80
C PHE A 102 -5.41 -2.53 2.34
N THR A 103 -5.70 -1.51 1.54
CA THR A 103 -5.95 -1.62 0.10
C THR A 103 -4.87 -0.86 -0.66
N LEU A 104 -4.24 -1.53 -1.62
CA LEU A 104 -3.32 -0.95 -2.57
C LEU A 104 -3.89 -1.07 -3.99
N GLU A 105 -3.95 0.02 -4.73
CA GLU A 105 -4.40 0.02 -6.12
C GLU A 105 -3.25 0.39 -7.07
N ALA A 106 -3.13 -0.35 -8.17
CA ALA A 106 -2.14 -0.15 -9.22
C ALA A 106 -2.73 -0.54 -10.58
N GLY A 107 -2.78 0.36 -11.56
CA GLY A 107 -3.26 0.03 -12.92
C GLY A 107 -4.66 -0.59 -12.98
N GLY A 108 -5.57 -0.19 -12.09
CA GLY A 108 -6.90 -0.77 -11.96
C GLY A 108 -6.96 -2.15 -11.27
N THR A 109 -5.82 -2.68 -10.83
CA THR A 109 -5.73 -3.87 -9.98
C THR A 109 -5.73 -3.47 -8.52
N VAL A 110 -6.58 -4.09 -7.73
CA VAL A 110 -6.80 -3.84 -6.30
C VAL A 110 -6.23 -5.00 -5.48
N ILE A 111 -5.33 -4.68 -4.56
CA ILE A 111 -4.67 -5.63 -3.67
C ILE A 111 -5.16 -5.35 -2.26
N GLN A 112 -5.83 -6.33 -1.66
CA GLN A 112 -6.43 -6.24 -0.34
C GLN A 112 -5.71 -7.19 0.61
N VAL A 113 -5.27 -6.66 1.75
CA VAL A 113 -4.47 -7.42 2.70
C VAL A 113 -4.90 -7.20 4.14
N ARG A 114 -4.58 -8.19 4.97
CA ARG A 114 -4.75 -8.15 6.43
C ARG A 114 -3.57 -8.84 7.08
N GLY A 115 -2.69 -8.08 7.73
CA GLY A 115 -1.54 -8.69 8.42
C GLY A 115 -0.59 -9.39 7.44
N THR A 116 0.08 -8.63 6.56
CA THR A 116 0.82 -9.18 5.42
C THR A 116 2.04 -8.31 5.14
N GLU A 117 3.13 -8.96 4.74
CA GLU A 117 4.27 -8.31 4.12
C GLU A 117 4.32 -8.67 2.63
N PHE A 118 4.29 -7.66 1.78
CA PHE A 118 4.31 -7.84 0.34
C PHE A 118 5.04 -6.69 -0.36
N SER A 119 5.48 -6.92 -1.58
CA SER A 119 6.05 -5.88 -2.43
C SER A 119 5.31 -5.79 -3.75
N VAL A 120 5.12 -4.57 -4.23
CA VAL A 120 4.57 -4.28 -5.54
C VAL A 120 5.54 -3.47 -6.37
N GLN A 121 5.60 -3.77 -7.66
CA GLN A 121 6.26 -2.91 -8.64
C GLN A 121 5.29 -2.63 -9.78
N TYR A 122 5.00 -1.36 -10.02
CA TYR A 122 4.12 -0.93 -11.10
C TYR A 122 4.85 -0.05 -12.12
N LYS A 123 4.74 -0.44 -13.39
CA LYS A 123 5.32 0.22 -14.56
C LYS A 123 4.17 0.62 -15.51
N PRO A 124 3.69 1.87 -15.44
CA PRO A 124 2.53 2.29 -16.22
C PRO A 124 2.79 2.32 -17.74
N GLU A 125 4.04 2.43 -18.19
CA GLU A 125 4.42 2.50 -19.60
C GLU A 125 4.03 1.26 -20.41
N ASN A 126 3.87 0.12 -19.74
CA ASN A 126 3.49 -1.15 -20.35
C ASN A 126 2.44 -1.92 -19.54
N ASP A 127 1.76 -1.23 -18.62
CA ASP A 127 0.77 -1.76 -17.69
C ASP A 127 1.23 -3.07 -17.03
N TRP A 128 2.44 -3.05 -16.48
CA TRP A 128 3.07 -4.19 -15.83
C TRP A 128 3.05 -3.98 -14.31
N LEU A 129 2.45 -4.92 -13.59
CA LEU A 129 2.39 -4.95 -12.14
C LEU A 129 2.95 -6.28 -11.65
N GLN A 130 3.94 -6.25 -10.78
CA GLN A 130 4.41 -7.45 -10.07
C GLN A 130 3.99 -7.38 -8.62
N VAL A 131 3.53 -8.49 -8.07
CA VAL A 131 3.15 -8.65 -6.66
C VAL A 131 3.90 -9.85 -6.09
N VAL A 132 4.67 -9.63 -5.04
CA VAL A 132 5.42 -10.69 -4.34
C VAL A 132 5.03 -10.69 -2.88
N VAL A 133 4.64 -11.85 -2.34
CA VAL A 133 4.19 -11.98 -0.95
C VAL A 133 5.27 -12.62 -0.10
N ARG A 134 5.72 -11.92 0.94
CA ARG A 134 6.76 -12.40 1.87
C ARG A 134 6.15 -13.09 3.09
N GLU A 135 5.00 -12.60 3.56
CA GLU A 135 4.28 -13.17 4.69
C GLU A 135 2.77 -12.99 4.51
N GLY A 136 1.99 -13.97 4.96
CA GLY A 136 0.53 -13.95 4.86
C GLY A 136 0.02 -14.30 3.47
N GLU A 137 -1.12 -13.70 3.12
CA GLU A 137 -1.77 -13.83 1.82
C GLU A 137 -2.36 -12.49 1.39
N VAL A 138 -2.43 -12.27 0.08
CA VAL A 138 -3.05 -11.07 -0.49
C VAL A 138 -4.15 -11.49 -1.45
N VAL A 139 -5.28 -10.80 -1.37
CA VAL A 139 -6.37 -10.95 -2.33
C VAL A 139 -6.17 -9.90 -3.41
N VAL A 140 -5.96 -10.33 -4.64
CA VAL A 140 -5.79 -9.44 -5.79
C VAL A 140 -7.01 -9.54 -6.68
N THR A 141 -7.70 -8.42 -6.85
CA THR A 141 -8.82 -8.28 -7.78
C THR A 141 -8.38 -7.38 -8.92
N SER A 142 -8.40 -7.92 -10.13
CA SER A 142 -8.09 -7.20 -11.37
C SER A 142 -9.37 -7.05 -12.21
N PRO A 143 -9.35 -6.27 -13.30
CA PRO A 143 -10.48 -6.18 -14.23
C PRO A 143 -10.90 -7.53 -14.84
N HIS A 144 -10.04 -8.55 -14.78
CA HIS A 144 -10.23 -9.83 -15.46
C HIS A 144 -10.37 -11.02 -14.53
N ASP A 145 -9.80 -10.94 -13.33
CA ASP A 145 -9.67 -12.10 -12.45
C ASP A 145 -9.54 -11.68 -10.98
N ALA A 146 -9.87 -12.59 -10.07
CA ALA A 146 -9.63 -12.47 -8.64
C ALA A 146 -8.82 -13.68 -8.17
N LEU A 147 -7.67 -13.43 -7.56
CA LEU A 147 -6.74 -14.47 -7.14
C LEU A 147 -6.18 -14.20 -5.76
N ILE A 148 -5.80 -15.27 -5.07
CA ILE A 148 -5.12 -15.21 -3.77
C ILE A 148 -3.66 -15.54 -4.03
N ILE A 149 -2.75 -14.61 -3.70
CA ILE A 149 -1.30 -14.84 -3.73
C ILE A 149 -0.85 -15.13 -2.31
N ARG A 150 -0.13 -16.22 -2.11
CA ARG A 150 0.35 -16.67 -0.80
C ARG A 150 1.84 -16.39 -0.64
N LYS A 151 2.29 -16.47 0.61
CA LYS A 151 3.71 -16.43 0.97
C LYS A 151 4.58 -17.24 -0.01
N GLY A 152 5.62 -16.58 -0.53
CA GLY A 152 6.61 -17.16 -1.43
C GLY A 152 6.21 -17.09 -2.91
N GLU A 153 4.96 -16.75 -3.21
CA GLU A 153 4.50 -16.59 -4.59
C GLU A 153 4.81 -15.18 -5.11
N ASP A 154 5.06 -15.15 -6.42
CA ASP A 154 5.30 -13.97 -7.24
C ASP A 154 4.37 -14.07 -8.45
N VAL A 155 3.52 -13.06 -8.63
CA VAL A 155 2.59 -12.99 -9.76
C VAL A 155 2.78 -11.67 -10.48
N ILE A 156 2.93 -11.76 -11.79
CA ILE A 156 2.98 -10.60 -12.68
C ILE A 156 1.61 -10.45 -13.34
N PHE A 157 1.15 -9.21 -13.44
CA PHE A 157 -0.02 -8.81 -14.21
C PHE A 157 0.45 -7.93 -15.37
N LYS A 158 -0.11 -8.17 -16.56
CA LYS A 158 0.05 -7.33 -17.75
C LYS A 158 -1.33 -7.00 -18.31
N GLY A 159 -1.66 -5.73 -18.48
CA GLY A 159 -3.01 -5.39 -18.96
C GLY A 159 -4.10 -5.80 -17.96
N GLY A 160 -3.79 -5.81 -16.66
CA GLY A 160 -4.65 -6.39 -15.62
C GLY A 160 -4.86 -7.90 -15.67
N LYS A 161 -4.11 -8.67 -16.48
CA LYS A 161 -4.21 -10.14 -16.54
C LYS A 161 -2.98 -10.80 -15.91
N PRO A 162 -3.13 -11.81 -15.04
CA PRO A 162 -1.99 -12.55 -14.53
C PRO A 162 -1.24 -13.26 -15.67
N VAL A 163 0.08 -13.18 -15.66
CA VAL A 163 0.99 -13.82 -16.61
C VAL A 163 2.02 -14.65 -15.85
N GLY A 164 1.98 -15.97 -16.03
CA GLY A 164 2.71 -16.92 -15.20
C GLY A 164 1.94 -17.22 -13.91
N GLY A 165 1.54 -18.48 -13.75
CA GLY A 165 1.04 -18.98 -12.47
C GLY A 165 2.21 -19.37 -11.56
N PRO A 166 1.97 -19.63 -10.27
CA PRO A 166 3.02 -20.00 -9.34
C PRO A 166 3.76 -21.24 -9.87
N SER A 167 5.08 -21.10 -9.98
CA SER A 167 6.01 -22.23 -10.16
C SER A 167 6.01 -23.16 -8.97
#